data_AF-A0AA35PD01-F1
#
_entry.id   AF-A0AA35PD01-F1
#
_cell.length_a   1.000
_cell.length_b   1.000
_cell.length_c   1.000
_cell.angle_alpha   90.00
_cell.angle_beta   90.00
_cell.angle_gamma   90.00
#
_symmetry.space_group_name_H-M   'P 1'
#
loop_
_entity.id
_entity.type
_entity.pdbx_description
1 polymer ?
#
loop_
_entity_poly.entity_id
_entity_poly.type
_entity_poly.pdbx_seq_one_letter_code
_entity_poly.pdbx_strand_id
1 'polypeptide(L)'
;MPRSPPEKEDRSGEAVNELQLICQALGMSDLDPGCPVHQAMADIEAKISEVLSSLPPEHQQMAPLLKATLTSEEWGALEGIRDLLCTEYQCRRRMMATRLDVTVESFHWSERAKDRSEAMSEAFKPLRQSLLEESHVTLPHLLAAREDFSRIVKTSSGASRNKTSCAVNKVLMVGDVPDRGGRPNEIEPPMPTWEKRREGGGGGHQRWGKRSKKKKK
;
A
#
# COMPACT_ATOMS: atom_id res chain seq x y z
N MET A 1 -21.23 -13.11 -26.73
CA MET A 1 -20.05 -13.24 -27.60
C MET A 1 -19.07 -14.16 -26.90
N PRO A 2 -18.82 -15.38 -27.41
CA PRO A 2 -17.80 -16.25 -26.83
C PRO A 2 -16.43 -15.61 -27.05
N ARG A 3 -15.62 -15.48 -26.00
CA ARG A 3 -14.25 -14.95 -26.08
C ARG A 3 -13.43 -15.89 -26.96
N SER A 4 -12.82 -15.34 -28.00
CA SER A 4 -11.76 -15.99 -28.76
C SER A 4 -10.59 -16.35 -27.83
N PRO A 5 -9.89 -17.47 -28.08
CA PRO A 5 -8.69 -17.82 -27.33
C PRO A 5 -7.57 -16.80 -27.60
N PRO A 6 -6.67 -16.54 -26.63
CA PRO A 6 -5.60 -15.57 -26.81
C PRO A 6 -4.68 -16.04 -27.94
N GLU A 7 -4.45 -15.14 -28.90
CA GLU A 7 -3.49 -15.31 -29.99
C GLU A 7 -2.11 -15.57 -29.38
N LYS A 8 -1.45 -16.64 -29.84
CA LYS A 8 -0.03 -16.88 -29.54
C LYS A 8 0.79 -15.93 -30.41
N GLU A 9 0.77 -14.64 -30.10
CA GLU A 9 1.69 -13.66 -30.66
C GLU A 9 3.14 -14.03 -30.29
N ASP A 10 4.09 -13.47 -31.03
CA ASP A 10 5.51 -13.81 -31.21
C ASP A 10 6.38 -13.71 -29.94
N ARG A 11 6.01 -14.43 -28.87
CA ARG A 11 6.72 -14.43 -27.57
C ARG A 11 8.18 -14.86 -27.65
N SER A 12 8.54 -15.60 -28.70
CA SER A 12 9.93 -16.03 -28.91
C SER A 12 10.80 -14.88 -29.42
N GLY A 13 10.29 -14.05 -30.33
CA GLY A 13 10.98 -12.85 -30.80
C GLY A 13 11.15 -11.81 -29.69
N GLU A 14 10.11 -11.60 -28.88
CA GLU A 14 10.15 -10.69 -27.73
C GLU A 14 11.22 -11.11 -26.70
N ALA A 15 11.27 -12.39 -26.34
CA ALA A 15 12.25 -12.90 -25.37
C ALA A 15 13.70 -12.71 -25.86
N VAL A 16 13.96 -12.90 -27.16
CA VAL A 16 15.29 -12.69 -27.75
C VAL A 16 15.66 -11.21 -27.73
N ASN A 17 14.72 -10.31 -28.06
CA ASN A 17 14.95 -8.88 -28.00
C ASN A 17 15.26 -8.40 -26.57
N GLU A 18 14.54 -8.90 -25.57
CA GLU A 18 14.81 -8.60 -24.16
C GLU A 18 16.21 -9.06 -23.73
N LEU A 19 16.63 -10.27 -24.11
CA LEU A 19 17.99 -10.74 -23.85
C LEU A 19 19.04 -9.86 -24.52
N GLN A 20 18.78 -9.40 -25.75
CA GLN A 20 19.68 -8.48 -26.45
C GLN A 20 19.79 -7.13 -25.74
N LEU A 21 18.68 -6.58 -25.24
CA LEU A 21 18.68 -5.36 -24.43
C LEU A 21 19.47 -5.53 -23.14
N ILE A 22 19.37 -6.69 -22.47
CA ILE A 22 20.18 -7.01 -21.28
C ILE A 22 21.67 -7.03 -21.64
N CYS A 23 22.06 -7.69 -22.72
CA CYS A 23 23.44 -7.72 -23.19
C CYS A 23 23.99 -6.31 -23.48
N GLN A 24 23.20 -5.47 -24.16
CA GLN A 24 23.57 -4.07 -24.42
C GLN A 24 23.72 -3.27 -23.12
N ALA A 25 22.83 -3.44 -22.15
CA ALA A 25 22.91 -2.79 -20.86
C ALA A 25 24.16 -3.21 -20.05
N LEU A 26 24.60 -4.47 -20.22
CA LEU A 26 25.82 -5.01 -19.61
C LEU A 26 27.09 -4.67 -20.40
N GLY A 27 26.97 -3.99 -21.55
CA GLY A 27 28.09 -3.67 -22.44
C GLY A 27 28.71 -4.89 -23.13
N MET A 28 27.94 -5.96 -23.29
CA MET A 28 28.33 -7.18 -24.01
C MET A 28 28.11 -7.03 -25.51
N SER A 29 28.81 -7.83 -26.30
CA SER A 29 28.54 -8.00 -27.73
C SER A 29 27.11 -8.50 -27.95
N ASP A 30 26.51 -8.17 -29.10
CA ASP A 30 25.22 -8.76 -29.49
C ASP A 30 25.31 -10.29 -29.52
N LEU A 31 24.25 -10.96 -29.04
CA LEU A 31 24.16 -12.41 -29.04
C LEU A 31 24.12 -12.93 -30.47
N ASP A 32 24.97 -13.93 -30.77
CA ASP A 32 24.93 -14.60 -32.07
C ASP A 32 23.61 -15.40 -32.19
N PRO A 33 22.82 -15.23 -33.27
CA PRO A 33 21.60 -16.00 -33.50
C PRO A 33 21.80 -17.53 -33.52
N GLY A 34 23.04 -18.03 -33.66
CA GLY A 34 23.37 -19.46 -33.53
C GLY A 34 23.72 -19.93 -32.11
N CYS A 35 23.84 -19.03 -31.12
CA CYS A 35 24.28 -19.37 -29.77
C CYS A 35 23.19 -20.12 -28.99
N PRO A 36 23.51 -21.25 -28.33
CA PRO A 36 22.53 -21.94 -27.51
C PRO A 36 22.20 -21.12 -26.26
N VAL A 37 20.90 -21.05 -25.91
CA VAL A 37 20.38 -20.20 -24.82
C VAL A 37 21.11 -20.41 -23.48
N HIS A 38 21.48 -21.64 -23.15
CA HIS A 38 22.19 -21.93 -21.89
C HIS A 38 23.57 -21.24 -21.81
N GLN A 39 24.29 -21.13 -22.94
CA GLN A 39 25.59 -20.48 -23.00
C GLN A 39 25.41 -18.97 -22.87
N ALA A 40 24.45 -18.38 -23.60
CA ALA A 40 24.11 -16.96 -23.49
C ALA A 40 23.74 -16.57 -22.04
N MET A 41 22.93 -17.40 -21.36
CA MET A 41 22.56 -17.17 -19.96
C MET A 41 23.77 -17.27 -19.01
N ALA A 42 24.67 -18.23 -19.23
CA ALA A 42 25.89 -18.36 -18.44
C ALA A 42 26.84 -17.17 -18.64
N ASP A 43 26.97 -16.67 -19.87
CA ASP A 43 27.78 -15.50 -20.19
C ASP A 43 27.21 -14.22 -19.54
N ILE A 44 25.88 -14.05 -19.57
CA ILE A 44 25.18 -12.96 -18.88
C ILE A 44 25.40 -13.05 -17.38
N GLU A 45 25.25 -14.23 -16.77
CA GLU A 45 25.47 -14.45 -15.33
C GLU A 45 26.91 -14.12 -14.92
N ALA A 46 27.88 -14.56 -15.72
CA ALA A 46 29.29 -14.26 -15.50
C ALA A 46 29.56 -12.75 -15.56
N LYS A 47 28.99 -12.05 -16.55
CA LYS A 47 29.17 -10.60 -16.69
C LYS A 47 28.50 -9.82 -15.56
N ILE A 48 27.30 -10.21 -15.14
CA ILE A 48 26.62 -9.63 -13.98
C ILE A 48 27.49 -9.79 -12.72
N SER A 49 28.04 -10.99 -12.50
CA SER A 49 28.90 -11.27 -11.34
C SER A 49 30.18 -10.42 -11.35
N GLU A 50 30.81 -10.25 -12.52
CA GLU A 50 31.96 -9.36 -12.70
C GLU A 50 31.61 -7.91 -12.34
N VAL A 51 30.51 -7.37 -12.89
CA VAL A 51 30.06 -6.00 -12.62
C VAL A 51 29.76 -5.81 -11.13
N LEU A 52 29.03 -6.75 -10.50
CA LEU A 52 28.72 -6.69 -9.08
C LEU A 52 29.98 -6.67 -8.20
N SER A 53 31.02 -7.42 -8.58
CA SER A 53 32.28 -7.45 -7.85
C SER A 53 33.07 -6.14 -7.91
N SER A 54 32.85 -5.34 -8.95
CA SER A 54 33.49 -4.03 -9.13
C SER A 54 32.82 -2.89 -8.36
N LEU A 55 31.60 -3.11 -7.85
CA LEU A 55 30.81 -2.08 -7.18
C LEU A 55 31.24 -1.86 -5.73
N PRO A 56 31.13 -0.61 -5.20
CA PRO A 56 31.37 -0.31 -3.80
C PRO A 56 30.47 -1.14 -2.86
N PRO A 57 30.90 -1.44 -1.62
CA PRO A 57 30.19 -2.31 -0.68
C PRO A 57 28.78 -1.82 -0.27
N GLU A 58 28.43 -0.57 -0.58
CA GLU A 58 27.08 -0.02 -0.42
C GLU A 58 26.01 -0.78 -1.25
N HIS A 59 26.43 -1.57 -2.26
CA HIS A 59 25.55 -2.47 -3.01
C HIS A 59 24.87 -3.55 -2.14
N GLN A 60 25.29 -3.76 -0.89
CA GLN A 60 24.60 -4.68 0.04
C GLN A 60 23.15 -4.27 0.31
N GLN A 61 22.78 -2.99 0.13
CA GLN A 61 21.39 -2.55 0.16
C GLN A 61 20.58 -3.05 -1.05
N MET A 62 21.26 -3.59 -2.07
CA MET A 62 20.68 -4.22 -3.27
C MET A 62 20.56 -5.75 -3.15
N ALA A 63 20.81 -6.32 -1.98
CA ALA A 63 20.68 -7.76 -1.78
C ALA A 63 19.26 -8.23 -2.15
N PRO A 64 19.13 -9.38 -2.83
CA PRO A 64 17.82 -9.95 -3.13
C PRO A 64 17.11 -10.34 -1.84
N LEU A 65 15.80 -10.13 -1.82
CA LEU A 65 14.94 -10.51 -0.69
C LEU A 65 14.89 -12.04 -0.55
N LEU A 66 14.77 -12.75 -1.67
CA LEU A 66 14.78 -14.21 -1.69
C LEU A 66 16.22 -14.71 -1.83
N LYS A 67 16.75 -15.31 -0.77
CA LYS A 67 18.12 -15.85 -0.71
C LYS A 67 18.17 -17.38 -0.85
N ALA A 68 17.04 -18.05 -0.65
CA ALA A 68 16.94 -19.50 -0.69
C ALA A 68 16.53 -19.99 -2.08
N THR A 69 17.14 -21.09 -2.51
CA THR A 69 16.68 -21.84 -3.69
C THR A 69 15.41 -22.60 -3.34
N LEU A 70 14.37 -22.42 -4.14
CA LEU A 70 13.07 -23.07 -3.93
C LEU A 70 13.00 -24.39 -4.71
N THR A 71 12.42 -25.40 -4.08
CA THR A 71 12.04 -26.68 -4.71
C THR A 71 10.81 -26.51 -5.60
N SER A 72 10.55 -27.49 -6.46
CA SER A 72 9.38 -27.44 -7.36
C SER A 72 8.05 -27.36 -6.60
N GLU A 73 7.94 -27.97 -5.43
CA GLU A 73 6.73 -27.89 -4.60
C GLU A 73 6.57 -26.50 -3.98
N GLU A 74 7.66 -25.91 -3.49
CA GLU A 74 7.67 -24.55 -2.94
C GLU A 74 7.36 -23.49 -4.00
N TRP A 75 7.82 -23.68 -5.24
CA TRP A 75 7.43 -22.84 -6.37
C TRP A 75 5.92 -22.88 -6.60
N GLY A 76 5.32 -24.07 -6.61
CA GLY A 76 3.86 -24.21 -6.75
C GLY A 76 3.09 -23.57 -5.59
N ALA A 77 3.57 -23.72 -4.35
CA ALA A 77 2.99 -23.06 -3.19
C ALA A 77 3.08 -21.53 -3.28
N LEU A 78 4.22 -21.01 -3.75
CA LEU A 78 4.45 -19.58 -3.94
C LEU A 78 3.52 -18.99 -4.99
N GLU A 79 3.27 -19.72 -6.09
CA GLU A 79 2.26 -19.32 -7.09
C GLU A 79 0.85 -19.27 -6.50
N GLY A 80 0.47 -20.24 -5.68
CA GLY A 80 -0.80 -20.22 -4.96
C GLY A 80 -0.95 -19.00 -4.05
N ILE A 81 0.11 -18.64 -3.32
CA ILE A 81 0.13 -17.44 -2.47
C ILE A 81 0.00 -16.18 -3.34
N ARG A 82 0.75 -16.08 -4.44
CA ARG A 82 0.67 -14.97 -5.40
C ARG A 82 -0.78 -14.78 -5.86
N ASP A 83 -1.45 -15.84 -6.30
CA ASP A 83 -2.80 -15.74 -6.86
C ASP A 83 -3.83 -15.29 -5.83
N LEU A 84 -3.74 -15.82 -4.60
CA LEU A 84 -4.56 -15.39 -3.48
C LEU A 84 -4.36 -13.92 -3.15
N LEU A 85 -3.10 -13.48 -3.02
CA LEU A 85 -2.77 -12.09 -2.72
C LEU A 85 -3.20 -11.16 -3.86
N CYS A 86 -2.93 -11.52 -5.12
CA CYS A 86 -3.37 -10.73 -6.28
C CYS A 86 -4.89 -10.53 -6.27
N THR A 87 -5.66 -11.58 -5.99
CA THR A 87 -7.13 -11.49 -5.88
C THR A 87 -7.56 -10.57 -4.73
N GLU A 88 -6.94 -10.70 -3.56
CA GLU A 88 -7.25 -9.87 -2.40
C GLU A 88 -6.91 -8.40 -2.63
N TYR A 89 -5.74 -8.11 -3.21
CA TYR A 89 -5.31 -6.75 -3.54
C TYR A 89 -6.16 -6.11 -4.63
N GLN A 90 -6.57 -6.87 -5.65
CA GLN A 90 -7.54 -6.40 -6.64
C GLN A 90 -8.87 -6.01 -5.99
N CYS A 91 -9.38 -6.82 -5.06
CA CYS A 91 -10.59 -6.50 -4.30
C CYS A 91 -10.43 -5.21 -3.49
N ARG A 92 -9.30 -5.06 -2.76
CA ARG A 92 -8.99 -3.83 -2.02
C ARG A 92 -8.88 -2.60 -2.92
N ARG A 93 -8.23 -2.72 -4.09
CA ARG A 93 -8.12 -1.63 -5.07
C ARG A 93 -9.48 -1.21 -5.60
N ARG A 94 -10.33 -2.16 -5.98
CA ARG A 94 -11.72 -1.89 -6.38
C ARG A 94 -12.47 -1.13 -5.30
N MET A 95 -12.43 -1.62 -4.07
CA MET A 95 -13.09 -0.96 -2.95
C MET A 95 -12.60 0.49 -2.75
N MET A 96 -11.28 0.73 -2.83
CA MET A 96 -10.71 2.08 -2.71
C MET A 96 -11.12 2.99 -3.87
N ALA A 97 -11.11 2.48 -5.11
CA ALA A 97 -11.56 3.20 -6.29
C ALA A 97 -13.06 3.57 -6.18
N THR A 98 -13.91 2.62 -5.77
CA THR A 98 -15.33 2.89 -5.53
C THR A 98 -15.55 3.90 -4.41
N ARG A 99 -14.78 3.85 -3.32
CA ARG A 99 -14.85 4.87 -2.25
C ARG A 99 -14.48 6.26 -2.78
N LEU A 100 -13.45 6.33 -3.63
CA LEU A 100 -13.08 7.59 -4.29
C LEU A 100 -14.21 8.09 -5.18
N ASP A 101 -14.82 7.21 -6.00
CA ASP A 101 -15.95 7.53 -6.88
C ASP A 101 -17.12 8.14 -6.08
N VAL A 102 -17.55 7.47 -5.00
CA VAL A 102 -18.64 7.96 -4.13
C VAL A 102 -18.27 9.27 -3.42
N THR A 103 -17.00 9.44 -3.05
CA THR A 103 -16.53 10.69 -2.43
C THR A 103 -16.63 11.85 -3.44
N VAL A 104 -16.25 11.62 -4.69
CA VAL A 104 -16.34 12.63 -5.75
C VAL A 104 -17.81 12.93 -6.08
N GLU A 105 -18.66 11.90 -6.13
CA GLU A 105 -20.10 12.06 -6.34
C GLU A 105 -20.75 12.91 -5.23
N SER A 106 -20.31 12.78 -3.97
CA SER A 106 -20.85 13.58 -2.86
C SER A 106 -20.70 15.09 -3.04
N PHE A 107 -19.68 15.56 -3.78
CA PHE A 107 -19.53 16.99 -4.06
C PHE A 107 -20.67 17.54 -4.91
N HIS A 108 -21.26 16.72 -5.78
CA HIS A 108 -22.36 17.09 -6.68
C HIS A 108 -23.68 17.33 -5.94
N TRP A 109 -23.77 16.98 -4.64
CA TRP A 109 -24.97 17.19 -3.84
C TRP A 109 -25.15 18.64 -3.40
N SER A 110 -24.09 19.46 -3.46
CA SER A 110 -24.20 20.89 -3.16
C SER A 110 -24.66 21.70 -4.38
N GLU A 111 -25.55 22.67 -4.17
CA GLU A 111 -26.01 23.56 -5.25
C GLU A 111 -24.86 24.30 -5.94
N ARG A 112 -23.86 24.74 -5.16
CA ARG A 112 -22.66 25.44 -5.67
C ARG A 112 -21.78 24.57 -6.57
N ALA A 113 -21.81 23.25 -6.39
CA ALA A 113 -21.02 22.34 -7.19
C ALA A 113 -21.71 21.94 -8.51
N LYS A 114 -23.04 22.11 -8.63
CA LYS A 114 -23.75 21.81 -9.88
C LYS A 114 -23.18 22.61 -11.06
N ASP A 115 -22.90 23.89 -10.83
CA ASP A 115 -22.32 24.80 -11.82
C ASP A 115 -20.86 24.45 -12.20
N ARG A 116 -20.20 23.56 -11.44
CA ARG A 116 -18.82 23.11 -11.69
C ARG A 116 -18.71 21.60 -11.91
N SER A 117 -19.84 20.91 -12.06
CA SER A 117 -19.92 19.46 -12.23
C SER A 117 -19.10 18.97 -13.42
N GLU A 118 -19.24 19.66 -14.56
CA GLU A 118 -18.56 19.29 -15.80
C GLU A 118 -17.04 19.43 -15.67
N ALA A 119 -16.56 20.56 -15.15
CA ALA A 119 -15.14 20.78 -14.89
C ALA A 119 -14.55 19.77 -13.88
N MET A 120 -15.33 19.37 -12.88
CA MET A 120 -14.92 18.35 -11.90
C MET A 120 -14.81 16.96 -12.55
N SER A 121 -15.78 16.61 -13.40
CA SER A 121 -15.77 15.35 -14.16
C SER A 121 -14.59 15.28 -15.13
N GLU A 122 -14.33 16.38 -15.85
CA GLU A 122 -13.20 16.51 -16.78
C GLU A 122 -11.85 16.31 -16.08
N ALA A 123 -11.68 16.90 -14.89
CA ALA A 123 -10.48 16.71 -14.09
C ALA A 123 -10.35 15.29 -13.50
N PHE A 124 -11.46 14.68 -13.07
CA PHE A 124 -11.45 13.40 -12.36
C PHE A 124 -11.32 12.18 -13.29
N LYS A 125 -12.01 12.19 -14.43
CA LYS A 125 -12.06 11.05 -15.35
C LYS A 125 -10.69 10.50 -15.78
N PRO A 126 -9.70 11.31 -16.21
CA PRO A 126 -8.39 10.77 -16.58
C PRO A 126 -7.64 10.17 -15.38
N LEU A 127 -7.77 10.79 -14.19
CA LEU A 127 -7.19 10.25 -12.96
C LEU A 127 -7.82 8.89 -12.63
N ARG A 128 -9.14 8.79 -12.72
CA ARG A 128 -9.87 7.55 -12.45
C ARG A 128 -9.51 6.43 -13.43
N GLN A 129 -9.29 6.75 -14.70
CA GLN A 129 -8.86 5.79 -15.72
C GLN A 129 -7.43 5.31 -15.51
N SER A 130 -6.54 6.16 -14.96
CA SER A 130 -5.17 5.77 -14.63
C SER A 130 -5.07 4.81 -13.43
N LEU A 131 -6.11 4.75 -12.59
CA LEU A 131 -6.18 3.85 -11.44
C LEU A 131 -6.57 2.44 -11.90
N LEU A 132 -5.57 1.66 -12.29
CA LEU A 132 -5.73 0.25 -12.65
C LEU A 132 -6.20 -0.58 -11.44
N GLU A 133 -7.18 -1.44 -11.66
CA GLU A 133 -7.70 -2.37 -10.63
C GLU A 133 -6.82 -3.62 -10.50
N GLU A 134 -6.13 -3.99 -11.58
CA GLU A 134 -5.38 -5.24 -11.70
C GLU A 134 -4.02 -5.19 -11.00
N SER A 135 -3.61 -6.34 -10.49
CA SER A 135 -2.26 -6.56 -9.97
C SER A 135 -1.44 -7.22 -11.05
N HIS A 136 -0.31 -6.62 -11.43
CA HIS A 136 0.63 -7.22 -12.38
C HIS A 136 1.88 -7.79 -11.69
N VAL A 137 1.77 -8.14 -10.39
CA VAL A 137 2.88 -8.75 -9.65
C VAL A 137 3.05 -10.20 -10.11
N THR A 138 4.17 -10.49 -10.75
CA THR A 138 4.52 -11.84 -11.23
C THR A 138 5.67 -12.44 -10.41
N LEU A 139 5.92 -13.75 -10.56
CA LEU A 139 7.04 -14.40 -9.88
C LEU A 139 8.41 -13.76 -10.18
N PRO A 140 8.73 -13.36 -11.43
CA PRO A 140 9.95 -12.60 -11.71
C PRO A 140 10.08 -11.31 -10.90
N HIS A 141 8.99 -10.58 -10.65
CA HIS A 141 9.03 -9.37 -9.81
C HIS A 141 9.40 -9.70 -8.35
N LEU A 142 9.01 -10.88 -7.86
CA LEU A 142 9.39 -11.35 -6.53
C LEU A 142 10.87 -11.73 -6.47
N LEU A 143 11.41 -12.33 -7.53
CA LEU A 143 12.84 -12.65 -7.61
C LEU A 143 13.70 -11.39 -7.73
N ALA A 144 13.22 -10.39 -8.45
CA ALA A 144 13.87 -9.09 -8.56
C ALA A 144 13.68 -8.23 -7.29
N ALA A 145 12.85 -8.65 -6.33
CA ALA A 145 12.62 -7.88 -5.11
C ALA A 145 13.88 -7.85 -4.25
N ARG A 146 14.22 -6.66 -3.78
CA ARG A 146 15.37 -6.40 -2.92
C ARG A 146 14.96 -6.35 -1.45
N GLU A 147 15.93 -6.53 -0.57
CA GLU A 147 15.70 -6.57 0.88
C GLU A 147 15.10 -5.26 1.43
N ASP A 148 15.44 -4.11 0.84
CA ASP A 148 14.88 -2.81 1.19
C ASP A 148 13.36 -2.71 0.97
N PHE A 149 12.79 -3.46 0.01
CA PHE A 149 11.33 -3.52 -0.19
C PHE A 149 10.59 -4.22 0.96
N SER A 150 11.26 -5.01 1.79
CA SER A 150 10.65 -5.62 2.98
C SER A 150 10.47 -4.62 4.13
N ARG A 151 11.12 -3.45 4.07
CA ARG A 151 11.06 -2.45 5.14
C ARG A 151 9.71 -1.75 5.12
N ILE A 152 8.87 -2.09 6.10
CA ILE A 152 7.60 -1.39 6.32
C ILE A 152 7.88 0.01 6.87
N VAL A 153 7.72 1.03 6.01
CA VAL A 153 7.84 2.43 6.41
C VAL A 153 6.48 2.93 6.88
N LYS A 154 6.45 3.63 8.03
CA LYS A 154 5.22 4.24 8.54
C LYS A 154 4.71 5.28 7.54
N THR A 155 3.45 5.15 7.14
CA THR A 155 2.78 6.13 6.26
C THR A 155 2.64 7.52 6.91
N SER A 156 2.69 7.58 8.25
CA SER A 156 2.74 8.82 9.03
C SER A 156 4.14 9.43 9.15
N SER A 157 5.17 8.81 8.58
CA SER A 157 6.55 9.31 8.68
C SER A 157 6.71 10.68 8.01
N GLY A 158 7.66 11.48 8.52
CA GLY A 158 7.99 12.78 7.94
C GLY A 158 8.34 12.67 6.45
N ALA A 159 9.10 11.65 6.04
CA ALA A 159 9.46 11.43 4.64
C ALA A 159 8.23 11.23 3.73
N SER A 160 7.24 10.43 4.16
CA SER A 160 5.99 10.24 3.43
C SER A 160 5.13 11.51 3.38
N ARG A 161 5.13 12.30 4.47
CA ARG A 161 4.32 13.52 4.58
C ARG A 161 4.94 14.75 3.94
N ASN A 162 6.26 14.81 3.78
CA ASN A 162 6.94 15.95 3.16
C ASN A 162 6.42 16.23 1.75
N LYS A 163 5.97 15.19 1.03
CA LYS A 163 5.41 15.30 -0.32
C LYS A 163 3.89 15.55 -0.34
N THR A 164 3.22 15.65 0.81
CA THR A 164 1.77 15.87 0.89
C THR A 164 1.41 17.31 1.26
N SER A 165 2.37 18.23 1.23
CA SER A 165 2.12 19.66 1.36
C SER A 165 1.28 20.14 0.16
N CYS A 166 0.13 20.74 0.45
CA CYS A 166 -0.66 21.40 -0.58
C CYS A 166 -1.45 22.56 0.03
N ALA A 167 -2.13 23.34 -0.82
CA ALA A 167 -2.94 24.48 -0.37
C ALA A 167 -4.00 24.09 0.69
N VAL A 168 -4.42 22.83 0.71
CA VAL A 168 -5.35 22.27 1.70
C VAL A 168 -4.61 21.69 2.91
N ASN A 169 -3.54 20.92 2.69
CA ASN A 169 -2.75 20.30 3.74
C ASN A 169 -1.45 21.11 3.99
N LYS A 170 -1.62 22.30 4.59
CA LYS A 170 -0.51 23.23 4.84
C LYS A 170 0.37 22.80 6.02
N VAL A 171 -0.22 22.14 7.02
CA VAL A 171 0.49 21.75 8.24
C VAL A 171 1.05 20.34 8.09
N LEU A 172 2.30 20.27 7.63
CA LEU A 172 3.09 19.08 7.79
C LEU A 172 3.50 18.98 9.26
N MET A 173 3.10 17.92 9.97
CA MET A 173 3.63 17.67 11.31
C MET A 173 5.09 17.25 11.13
N VAL A 174 5.98 18.24 11.13
CA VAL A 174 7.43 18.08 11.07
C VAL A 174 7.92 18.21 12.50
N GLY A 175 8.57 17.16 13.00
CA GLY A 175 9.09 17.10 14.37
C GLY A 175 8.10 16.49 15.38
N ASP A 176 8.53 16.46 16.64
CA ASP A 176 7.73 15.94 17.74
C ASP A 176 6.52 16.85 17.96
N VAL A 177 5.32 16.26 17.94
CA VAL A 177 4.08 16.99 18.24
C VAL A 177 4.17 17.42 19.70
N PRO A 178 4.15 18.75 19.99
CA PRO A 178 4.20 19.22 21.37
C PRO A 178 3.06 18.58 22.17
N ASP A 179 3.36 18.13 23.39
CA ASP A 179 2.35 17.55 24.26
C ASP A 179 1.20 18.55 24.40
N ARG A 180 -0.01 18.09 24.06
CA ARG A 180 -1.21 18.93 24.09
C ARG A 180 -1.83 18.99 25.49
N GLY A 181 -1.16 18.38 26.48
CA GLY A 181 -1.64 18.29 27.85
C GLY A 181 -2.94 17.50 27.93
N GLY A 182 -3.54 17.51 29.12
CA GLY A 182 -4.81 16.83 29.36
C GLY A 182 -4.65 15.34 29.68
N ARG A 183 -3.45 14.89 30.04
CA ARG A 183 -3.32 13.58 30.70
C ARG A 183 -4.15 13.64 31.98
N PRO A 184 -5.09 12.70 32.21
CA PRO A 184 -5.93 12.72 33.41
C PRO A 184 -5.15 12.75 34.73
N ASN A 185 -3.89 12.30 34.70
CA ASN A 185 -2.98 12.31 35.85
C ASN A 185 -2.28 13.66 36.09
N GLU A 186 -2.29 14.57 35.11
CA GLU A 186 -1.70 15.92 35.17
C GLU A 186 -2.74 17.01 35.46
N ILE A 187 -4.02 16.68 35.33
CA ILE A 187 -5.12 17.57 35.69
C ILE A 187 -5.36 17.40 37.20
N GLU A 188 -4.96 18.39 37.98
CA GLU A 188 -5.37 18.47 39.37
C GLU A 188 -6.90 18.61 39.40
N PRO A 189 -7.64 17.66 39.99
CA PRO A 189 -9.08 17.76 40.07
C PRO A 189 -9.41 19.04 40.85
N PRO A 190 -10.32 19.90 40.36
CA PRO A 190 -10.68 21.11 41.08
C PRO A 190 -11.15 20.71 42.48
N MET A 191 -10.52 21.30 43.50
CA MET A 191 -10.84 21.02 44.89
C MET A 191 -12.35 21.11 45.11
N PRO A 192 -13.01 20.05 45.61
CA PRO A 192 -14.43 20.12 45.89
C PRO A 192 -14.66 21.20 46.95
N THR A 193 -15.41 22.24 46.61
CA THR A 193 -15.87 23.21 47.61
C THR A 193 -16.88 22.53 48.51
N TRP A 194 -16.52 22.35 49.79
CA TRP A 194 -17.45 21.81 50.78
C TRP A 194 -18.47 22.89 51.16
N GLU A 195 -19.63 22.89 50.50
CA GLU A 195 -20.76 23.70 50.96
C GLU A 195 -21.38 23.08 52.21
N LYS A 196 -21.61 23.91 53.23
CA LYS A 196 -22.32 23.50 54.45
C LYS A 196 -23.71 23.00 54.03
N ARG A 197 -24.06 21.76 54.40
CA ARG A 197 -25.42 21.23 54.22
C ARG A 197 -26.39 22.26 54.76
N ARG A 198 -27.28 22.81 53.92
CA ARG A 198 -28.31 23.74 54.34
C ARG A 198 -29.17 23.04 55.41
N GLU A 199 -29.05 23.47 56.65
CA GLU A 199 -30.02 23.15 57.69
C GLU A 199 -31.28 23.94 57.38
N GLY A 200 -32.19 23.31 56.63
CA GLY A 200 -33.45 23.95 56.26
C GLY A 200 -34.20 23.23 55.16
N GLY A 201 -34.91 22.17 55.55
CA GLY A 201 -36.27 21.84 55.08
C GLY A 201 -36.50 21.46 53.61
N GLY A 202 -37.07 20.27 53.42
CA GLY A 202 -38.00 20.01 52.30
C GLY A 202 -37.63 18.82 51.44
N GLY A 203 -38.42 17.76 51.53
CA GLY A 203 -38.21 16.51 50.83
C GLY A 203 -38.30 16.61 49.30
N GLY A 204 -37.46 15.83 48.63
CA GLY A 204 -37.53 15.56 47.20
C GLY A 204 -37.10 14.13 46.93
N HIS A 205 -38.07 13.25 46.69
CA HIS A 205 -37.90 11.81 46.51
C HIS A 205 -36.92 11.45 45.37
N GLN A 206 -35.75 10.91 45.72
CA GLN A 206 -34.95 10.09 44.81
C GLN A 206 -35.42 8.64 44.93
N ARG A 207 -36.38 8.24 44.10
CA ARG A 207 -36.90 6.87 44.04
C ARG A 207 -35.94 6.01 43.22
N TRP A 208 -34.87 5.52 43.84
CA TRP A 208 -34.05 4.43 43.33
C TRP A 208 -34.47 3.09 43.95
N GLY A 209 -34.79 2.13 43.08
CA GLY A 209 -34.60 0.69 43.27
C GLY A 209 -35.41 -0.04 44.35
N LYS A 210 -36.61 -0.54 44.02
CA LYS A 210 -37.15 -1.75 44.67
C LYS A 210 -36.89 -2.98 43.79
N ARG A 211 -35.75 -3.62 44.04
CA ARG A 211 -35.46 -5.00 43.66
C ARG A 211 -36.08 -5.89 44.74
N SER A 212 -37.17 -6.59 44.43
CA SER A 212 -37.76 -7.60 45.32
C SER A 212 -37.83 -8.94 44.60
N LYS A 213 -37.04 -9.89 45.12
CA LYS A 213 -37.16 -11.32 44.86
C LYS A 213 -38.51 -11.83 45.39
N LYS A 214 -39.20 -12.69 44.65
CA LYS A 214 -40.04 -13.73 45.28
C LYS A 214 -40.06 -15.02 44.46
N LYS A 215 -39.86 -16.12 45.21
CA LYS A 215 -39.68 -17.52 44.81
C LYS A 215 -40.99 -18.17 44.34
N LYS A 216 -40.80 -19.13 43.42
CA LYS A 216 -41.46 -20.45 43.23
C LYS A 216 -42.95 -20.61 43.59
N LYS A 217 -43.70 -21.07 42.59
CA LYS A 217 -44.61 -22.21 42.73
C LYS A 217 -43.99 -23.38 41.98
#